data_AF-A0A6B0GLW5-F1
#
_entry.id   AF-A0A6B0GLW5-F1
#
_cell.length_a   1.000
_cell.length_b   1.000
_cell.length_c   1.000
_cell.angle_alpha   90.00
_cell.angle_beta   90.00
_cell.angle_gamma   90.00
#
_symmetry.space_group_name_H-M   'P 1'
#
loop_
_entity.id
_entity.type
_entity.pdbx_description
1 polymer ?
#
loop_
_entity_poly.entity_id
_entity_poly.type
_entity_poly.pdbx_seq_one_letter_code
_entity_poly.pdbx_strand_id
1 'polypeptide(L)'
;MDGDTYSLSPVAARELADGIADALTERHAFVHTRYERRGDGSVVVARRRADSAGNEVVFDSSEDLRATFEALPDRFVADDVTRVSGSRRHLLVRFFAEAPAFDCVLVSENPLCAKKGESG
;
A
#
# COMPACT_ATOMS: atom_id res chain seq x y z
N MET A 1 -14.61 37.49 -12.60
CA MET A 1 -14.66 36.46 -11.54
C MET A 1 -13.76 36.97 -10.43
N ASP A 2 -14.35 37.31 -9.29
CA ASP A 2 -13.64 37.83 -8.12
C ASP A 2 -13.12 36.63 -7.33
N GLY A 3 -11.79 36.51 -7.23
CA GLY A 3 -11.13 35.42 -6.51
C GLY A 3 -10.88 35.86 -5.08
N ASP A 4 -11.89 35.67 -4.21
CA ASP A 4 -11.74 36.00 -2.80
C ASP A 4 -10.68 35.10 -2.15
N THR A 5 -9.56 35.71 -1.77
CA THR A 5 -8.44 35.02 -1.13
C THR A 5 -8.66 35.02 0.37
N TYR A 6 -9.31 33.98 0.88
CA TYR A 6 -9.48 33.75 2.32
C TYR A 6 -8.15 33.30 2.95
N SER A 7 -7.55 34.16 3.77
CA SER A 7 -6.39 33.81 4.59
C SER A 7 -6.85 33.08 5.85
N LEU A 8 -6.56 31.78 5.96
CA LEU A 8 -6.81 30.99 7.17
C LEU A 8 -5.75 31.27 8.23
N SER A 9 -6.17 31.36 9.49
CA SER A 9 -5.25 31.33 10.63
C SER A 9 -4.49 30.00 10.66
N PRO A 10 -3.22 29.95 11.11
CA PRO A 10 -2.41 28.72 11.11
C PRO A 10 -3.04 27.56 11.89
N VAL A 11 -3.81 27.84 12.94
CA VAL A 11 -4.57 26.83 13.70
C VAL A 11 -5.77 26.30 12.89
N ALA A 12 -6.54 27.18 12.24
CA ALA A 12 -7.66 26.78 11.40
C ALA A 12 -7.21 26.03 10.14
N ALA A 13 -6.05 26.39 9.59
CA ALA A 13 -5.41 25.65 8.50
C ALA A 13 -4.98 24.24 8.95
N ARG A 14 -4.49 24.09 10.19
CA ARG A 14 -4.13 22.79 10.78
C ARG A 14 -5.35 21.91 11.00
N GLU A 15 -6.41 22.44 11.60
CA GLU A 15 -7.67 21.72 11.85
C GLU A 15 -8.34 21.28 10.54
N LEU A 16 -8.34 22.16 9.53
CA LEU A 16 -8.83 21.84 8.19
C LEU A 16 -7.95 20.79 7.50
N ALA A 17 -6.62 20.91 7.59
CA ALA A 17 -5.70 19.92 7.05
C ALA A 17 -5.85 18.56 7.74
N ASP A 18 -6.10 18.52 9.05
CA ASP A 18 -6.35 17.30 9.82
C ASP A 18 -7.68 16.65 9.44
N GLY A 19 -8.76 17.45 9.30
CA GLY A 19 -10.05 16.98 8.81
C GLY A 19 -10.02 16.50 7.35
N ILE A 20 -9.19 17.11 6.50
CA ILE A 20 -8.94 16.64 5.12
C ILE A 20 -8.07 15.38 5.13
N ALA A 21 -7.06 15.28 6.00
CA ALA A 21 -6.19 14.12 6.13
C ALA A 21 -6.96 12.88 6.63
N ASP A 22 -7.89 13.06 7.58
CA ASP A 22 -8.81 12.01 8.03
C ASP A 22 -9.78 11.59 6.91
N ALA A 23 -10.34 12.57 6.17
CA ALA A 23 -11.22 12.31 5.03
C ALA A 23 -10.51 11.68 3.81
N LEU A 24 -9.20 11.89 3.65
CA LEU A 24 -8.36 11.31 2.59
C LEU A 24 -7.72 9.97 2.97
N THR A 25 -7.94 9.50 4.20
CA THR A 25 -7.44 8.20 4.65
C THR A 25 -8.22 7.09 3.93
N GLU A 26 -7.60 6.52 2.90
CA GLU A 26 -8.22 5.47 2.10
C GLU A 26 -7.85 4.10 2.68
N ARG A 27 -8.85 3.32 3.10
CA ARG A 27 -8.67 1.96 3.61
C ARG A 27 -9.37 0.95 2.73
N HIS A 28 -8.61 -0.05 2.27
CA HIS A 28 -9.11 -1.16 1.46
C HIS A 28 -8.77 -2.49 2.12
N ALA A 29 -9.79 -3.32 2.35
CA ALA A 29 -9.62 -4.67 2.88
C ALA A 29 -9.76 -5.70 1.76
N PHE A 30 -8.75 -6.56 1.63
CA PHE A 30 -8.73 -7.70 0.71
C PHE A 30 -9.08 -9.00 1.45
N VAL A 31 -8.84 -10.17 0.86
CA VAL A 31 -9.17 -11.46 1.49
C VAL A 31 -8.25 -11.70 2.69
N HIS A 32 -6.95 -11.53 2.50
CA HIS A 32 -5.90 -11.80 3.48
C HIS A 32 -5.15 -10.54 3.92
N THR A 33 -5.19 -9.48 3.13
CA THR A 33 -4.45 -8.24 3.38
C THR A 33 -5.37 -7.04 3.54
N ARG A 34 -4.81 -5.95 4.06
CA ARG A 34 -5.42 -4.62 4.11
C ARG A 34 -4.40 -3.60 3.63
N TYR A 35 -4.88 -2.57 2.97
CA TYR A 35 -4.14 -1.41 2.52
C TYR A 35 -4.73 -0.17 3.20
N GLU A 36 -3.88 0.72 3.68
CA GLU A 36 -4.25 2.04 4.18
C GLU A 36 -3.34 3.07 3.52
N ARG A 37 -3.91 4.13 2.95
CA ARG A 37 -3.20 5.36 2.61
C ARG A 37 -3.43 6.37 3.71
N ARG A 38 -2.35 6.85 4.32
CA ARG A 38 -2.38 7.85 5.39
C ARG A 38 -2.40 9.26 4.83
N GLY A 39 -2.85 10.22 5.64
CA GLY A 39 -2.91 11.64 5.26
C GLY A 39 -1.56 12.28 4.92
N ASP A 40 -0.45 11.70 5.39
CA ASP A 40 0.92 12.13 5.04
C ASP A 40 1.40 11.57 3.69
N GLY A 41 0.62 10.72 3.03
CA GLY A 41 0.95 10.10 1.74
C GLY A 41 1.61 8.72 1.85
N SER A 42 2.10 8.34 3.04
CA SER A 42 2.57 6.97 3.29
C SER A 42 1.45 5.95 3.13
N VAL A 43 1.84 4.72 2.82
CA VAL A 43 0.91 3.61 2.67
C VAL A 43 1.32 2.44 3.55
N VAL A 44 0.33 1.73 4.06
CA VAL A 44 0.48 0.60 4.97
C VAL A 44 -0.17 -0.61 4.35
N VAL A 45 0.60 -1.69 4.22
CA VAL A 45 0.09 -3.03 3.88
C VAL A 45 0.18 -3.89 5.12
N ALA A 46 -0.91 -4.49 5.54
CA ALA A 46 -0.93 -5.38 6.70
C ALA A 46 -1.77 -6.62 6.44
N ARG A 47 -1.65 -7.63 7.30
CA ARG A 47 -2.59 -8.76 7.30
C ARG A 47 -3.96 -8.27 7.77
N ARG A 48 -5.03 -8.75 7.13
CA ARG A 48 -6.42 -8.34 7.43
C ARG A 48 -6.80 -8.53 8.90
N ARG A 49 -6.36 -9.61 9.54
CA ARG A 49 -6.70 -9.98 10.93
C ARG A 49 -5.65 -9.58 11.98
N ALA A 50 -4.62 -8.83 11.61
CA ALA A 50 -3.58 -8.44 12.56
C ALA A 50 -3.82 -6.99 13.03
N ASP A 51 -4.29 -6.83 14.27
CA ASP A 51 -4.39 -5.53 14.95
C ASP A 51 -3.08 -5.13 15.65
N SER A 52 -2.05 -5.98 15.62
CA SER A 52 -0.74 -5.67 16.18
C SER A 52 0.16 -5.00 15.14
N ALA A 53 0.66 -3.80 15.46
CA ALA A 53 1.57 -2.99 14.66
C ALA A 53 2.85 -3.71 14.16
N GLY A 54 3.18 -4.90 14.69
CA GLY A 54 4.35 -5.68 14.30
C GLY A 54 4.23 -6.46 12.98
N ASN A 55 3.06 -6.50 12.34
CA ASN A 55 2.82 -7.28 11.11
C ASN A 55 2.40 -6.43 9.90
N GLU A 56 2.70 -5.13 9.93
CA GLU A 56 2.50 -4.23 8.80
C GLU A 56 3.83 -3.91 8.09
N VAL A 57 3.70 -3.47 6.85
CA VAL A 57 4.76 -2.90 6.03
C VAL A 57 4.32 -1.50 5.68
N VAL A 58 5.17 -0.52 6.00
CA VAL A 58 4.95 0.88 5.67
C VAL A 58 5.87 1.25 4.51
N PHE A 59 5.33 1.97 3.53
CA PHE A 59 6.07 2.59 2.44
C PHE A 59 5.88 4.10 2.53
N ASP A 60 6.91 4.86 2.16
CA ASP A 60 6.89 6.33 2.19
C ASP A 60 5.83 6.92 1.25
N SER A 61 5.44 6.19 0.20
CA SER A 61 4.41 6.58 -0.75
C SER A 61 3.85 5.37 -1.51
N SER A 62 2.68 5.53 -2.14
CA SER A 62 2.12 4.53 -3.06
C SER A 62 3.05 4.24 -4.26
N GLU A 63 3.86 5.23 -4.65
CA GLU A 63 4.86 5.08 -5.71
C GLU A 63 6.03 4.16 -5.30
N ASP A 64 6.49 4.19 -4.05
CA ASP A 64 7.53 3.29 -3.54
C ASP A 64 7.03 1.83 -3.51
N LEU A 65 5.76 1.64 -3.13
CA LEU A 65 5.09 0.35 -3.20
C LEU A 65 4.98 -0.15 -4.66
N ARG A 66 4.65 0.74 -5.60
CA ARG A 66 4.58 0.38 -7.03
C ARG A 66 5.96 0.07 -7.62
N ALA A 67 6.97 0.90 -7.34
CA ALA A 67 8.34 0.66 -7.76
C ALA A 67 8.87 -0.68 -7.23
N THR A 68 8.51 -1.05 -5.99
CA THR A 68 8.81 -2.36 -5.43
C THR A 68 8.21 -3.49 -6.28
N PHE A 69 6.95 -3.37 -6.71
CA PHE A 69 6.33 -4.37 -7.59
C PHE A 69 6.99 -4.40 -8.98
N GLU A 70 7.23 -3.25 -9.59
CA GLU A 70 7.83 -3.16 -10.93
C GLU A 70 9.22 -3.79 -10.99
N ALA A 71 10.03 -3.63 -9.93
CA ALA A 71 11.36 -4.22 -9.83
C ALA A 71 11.37 -5.75 -9.67
N LEU A 72 10.23 -6.38 -9.34
CA LEU A 72 10.16 -7.84 -9.23
C LEU A 72 10.20 -8.52 -10.61
N PRO A 73 10.77 -9.73 -10.70
CA PRO A 73 10.69 -10.53 -11.93
C PRO A 73 9.24 -10.87 -12.28
N ASP A 74 8.99 -11.26 -13.54
CA ASP A 74 7.65 -11.68 -14.01
C ASP A 74 7.03 -12.78 -13.16
N ARG A 75 7.88 -13.67 -12.62
CA ARG A 75 7.48 -14.67 -11.65
C ARG A 75 8.32 -14.49 -10.40
N PHE A 76 7.67 -14.19 -9.29
CA PHE A 76 8.33 -13.84 -8.05
C PHE A 76 7.79 -14.64 -6.86
N VAL A 77 8.66 -14.88 -5.90
CA VAL A 77 8.39 -15.47 -4.60
C VAL A 77 8.71 -14.47 -3.51
N ALA A 78 8.48 -14.86 -2.26
CA ALA A 78 8.79 -14.01 -1.12
C ALA A 78 10.25 -13.55 -1.12
N ASP A 79 11.20 -14.42 -1.48
CA ASP A 79 12.63 -14.08 -1.42
C ASP A 79 13.05 -12.96 -2.38
N ASP A 80 12.36 -12.83 -3.52
CA ASP A 80 12.61 -11.75 -4.49
C ASP A 80 12.23 -10.37 -3.94
N VAL A 81 11.40 -10.31 -2.89
CA VAL A 81 11.00 -9.08 -2.23
C VAL A 81 12.10 -8.62 -1.26
N THR A 82 13.01 -7.79 -1.74
CA THR A 82 14.21 -7.37 -0.99
C THR A 82 13.96 -6.17 -0.05
N ARG A 83 12.92 -5.37 -0.29
CA ARG A 83 12.60 -4.16 0.49
C ARG A 83 12.24 -4.44 1.96
N VAL A 84 11.78 -5.66 2.26
CA VAL A 84 11.41 -6.10 3.62
C VAL A 84 12.03 -7.44 3.96
N SER A 85 12.11 -7.74 5.25
CA SER A 85 12.70 -9.00 5.75
C SER A 85 11.65 -9.93 6.34
N GLY A 86 11.92 -11.24 6.25
CA GLY A 86 11.17 -12.29 6.93
C GLY A 86 9.74 -12.46 6.43
N SER A 87 8.81 -12.70 7.35
CA SER A 87 7.40 -13.00 7.07
C SER A 87 6.66 -11.89 6.30
N ARG A 88 7.15 -10.64 6.36
CA ARG A 88 6.62 -9.48 5.63
C ARG A 88 6.76 -9.61 4.11
N ARG A 89 7.74 -10.39 3.64
CA ARG A 89 7.88 -10.71 2.21
C ARG A 89 6.66 -11.44 1.66
N HIS A 90 6.17 -12.43 2.41
CA HIS A 90 4.98 -13.19 2.05
C HIS A 90 3.72 -12.34 2.08
N LEU A 91 3.65 -11.38 3.00
CA LEU A 91 2.56 -10.41 3.06
C LEU A 91 2.48 -9.61 1.75
N LEU A 92 3.62 -9.11 1.25
CA LEU A 92 3.65 -8.34 0.01
C LEU A 92 3.30 -9.18 -1.22
N VAL A 93 3.82 -10.41 -1.33
CA VAL A 93 3.43 -11.32 -2.42
C VAL A 93 1.92 -11.57 -2.44
N ARG A 94 1.31 -11.79 -1.26
CA ARG A 94 -0.14 -11.98 -1.17
C ARG A 94 -0.88 -10.70 -1.58
N PHE A 95 -0.47 -9.55 -1.02
CA PHE A 95 -1.08 -8.26 -1.30
C PHE A 95 -1.08 -7.92 -2.79
N PHE A 96 0.06 -8.06 -3.47
CA PHE A 96 0.15 -7.76 -4.91
C PHE A 96 -0.82 -8.59 -5.73
N ALA A 97 -1.02 -9.86 -5.38
CA ALA A 97 -1.95 -10.72 -6.11
C ALA A 97 -3.42 -10.53 -5.71
N GLU A 98 -3.71 -9.79 -4.64
CA GLU A 98 -5.07 -9.45 -4.21
C GLU A 98 -5.53 -8.08 -4.67
N ALA A 99 -4.59 -7.13 -4.77
CA ALA A 99 -4.88 -5.75 -5.09
C ALA A 99 -4.97 -5.56 -6.62
N PRO A 100 -6.14 -5.14 -7.16
CA PRO A 100 -6.36 -5.05 -8.60
C PRO A 100 -5.49 -3.98 -9.29
N ALA A 101 -4.84 -3.11 -8.52
CA ALA A 101 -3.89 -2.13 -9.03
C ALA A 101 -2.55 -2.74 -9.49
N PHE A 102 -2.28 -4.00 -9.12
CA PHE A 102 -1.09 -4.76 -9.50
C PHE A 102 -1.52 -5.92 -10.39
N ASP A 103 -1.07 -5.89 -11.64
CA ASP A 103 -1.43 -6.91 -12.62
C ASP A 103 -0.62 -8.18 -12.36
N CYS A 104 -1.03 -8.98 -11.38
CA CYS A 104 -0.44 -10.27 -11.08
C CYS A 104 -1.42 -11.21 -10.41
N VAL A 105 -1.16 -12.52 -10.49
CA VAL A 105 -1.98 -13.56 -9.89
C VAL A 105 -1.12 -14.57 -9.14
N LEU A 106 -1.67 -15.20 -8.11
CA LEU A 106 -1.01 -16.33 -7.45
C LEU A 106 -1.05 -17.55 -8.36
N VAL A 107 0.12 -18.12 -8.61
CA VAL A 107 0.30 -19.34 -9.42
C VAL A 107 0.71 -20.55 -8.58
N SER A 108 1.10 -20.34 -7.32
CA SER A 108 1.32 -21.41 -6.34
C SER A 108 1.16 -20.88 -4.91
N GLU A 109 0.65 -21.72 -4.01
CA GLU A 109 0.51 -21.41 -2.59
C GLU A 109 1.64 -21.98 -1.72
N ASN A 110 2.34 -23.03 -2.20
CA ASN A 110 3.45 -23.64 -1.47
C ASN A 110 4.52 -24.21 -2.45
N PRO A 111 5.63 -23.50 -2.69
CA PRO A 111 5.95 -22.17 -2.14
C PRO A 111 5.04 -21.07 -2.71
N LEU A 112 4.78 -20.03 -1.92
CA LEU A 112 3.96 -18.87 -2.33
C LEU A 112 4.63 -18.15 -3.51
N CYS A 113 3.95 -18.12 -4.65
CA CYS A 113 4.48 -17.58 -5.89
C CYS A 113 3.40 -16.83 -6.67
N ALA A 114 3.74 -15.64 -7.16
CA ALA A 114 2.92 -14.84 -8.03
C ALA A 114 3.56 -14.73 -9.42
N LYS A 115 2.71 -14.50 -10.42
CA LYS A 115 3.12 -14.20 -11.79
C LYS A 115 2.45 -12.89 -12.22
N LYS A 116 3.23 -11.93 -12.70
CA LYS A 116 2.73 -10.73 -13.37
C LYS A 116 1.91 -11.14 -14.61
N GLY A 117 0.86 -10.39 -14.89
CA GLY A 117 0.16 -10.51 -16.15
C GLY A 117 1.11 -10.13 -17.28
N GLU A 118 0.79 -10.59 -18.49
CA GLU A 118 1.53 -10.18 -19.68
C GLU A 118 1.16 -8.73 -19.94
N SER A 119 1.86 -7.81 -19.27
CA SER A 119 1.86 -6.39 -19.62
C SER A 119 2.58 -6.28 -20.97
N GLY A 120 1.82 -6.50 -22.04
CA GLY A 120 2.27 -6.27 -23.41
C GLY A 120 2.49 -4.79 -23.71
#